data_AF-A0A853IU96-F1
#
_entry.id   AF-A0A853IU96-F1
#
_cell.length_a   1.000
_cell.length_b   1.000
_cell.length_c   1.000
_cell.angle_alpha   90.00
_cell.angle_beta   90.00
_cell.angle_gamma   90.00
#
_symmetry.space_group_name_H-M   'P 1'
#
loop_
_entity.id
_entity.type
_entity.pdbx_description
1 polymer ?
#
loop_
_entity_poly.entity_id
_entity_poly.type
_entity_poly.pdbx_seq_one_letter_code
_entity_poly.pdbx_strand_id
1 'polypeptide(L)' 'MLGLLTTQAPVMLGGQPFHGVLVPTAPVPVGGGLLFVPAAWVVPADVGIEGVTSIYVSMGVTAGEYLGGTRPRAAAHSP' A
#
# COMPACT_ATOMS: atom_id res chain seq x y z
N MET A 1 -3.56 6.69 0.00
CA MET A 1 -2.22 6.68 0.61
C MET A 1 -1.41 5.61 -0.09
N LEU A 2 -0.24 5.96 -0.65
CA LEU A 2 0.74 4.98 -1.12
C LEU A 2 1.57 4.53 0.09
N GLY A 3 1.73 3.23 0.25
CA GLY A 3 2.53 2.64 1.32
C GLY A 3 3.47 1.58 0.75
N LEU A 4 4.75 1.69 1.09
CA LEU A 4 5.78 0.74 0.67
C LEU A 4 6.16 -0.14 1.86
N LEU A 5 6.08 -1.46 1.69
CA LEU A 5 6.53 -2.38 2.72
C LEU A 5 8.04 -2.26 2.92
N THR A 6 8.47 -2.13 4.17
CA THR A 6 9.90 -2.17 4.52
C THR A 6 10.46 -3.59 4.52
N THR A 7 9.59 -4.58 4.71
CA THR A 7 9.86 -6.02 4.66
C THR A 7 8.59 -6.79 4.33
N GLN A 8 8.73 -7.94 3.66
CA GLN A 8 7.62 -8.84 3.36
C GLN A 8 7.17 -9.67 4.58
N ALA A 9 8.05 -9.87 5.56
CA ALA A 9 7.71 -10.62 6.77
C ALA A 9 7.05 -9.69 7.80
N PRO A 10 5.83 -10.00 8.29
CA PRO A 10 5.22 -9.25 9.39
C PRO A 10 6.05 -9.36 10.68
N VAL A 11 5.99 -8.32 11.50
CA VAL A 11 6.48 -8.32 12.88
C VAL A 11 5.34 -8.61 13.84
N MET A 12 5.62 -9.33 14.94
CA MET A 12 4.61 -9.60 15.98
C MET A 12 4.58 -8.47 17.00
N LEU A 13 3.43 -7.80 17.14
CA LEU A 13 3.19 -6.75 18.13
C LEU A 13 1.94 -7.11 18.94
N GLY A 14 2.07 -7.25 20.25
CA GLY A 14 0.94 -7.61 21.13
C GLY A 14 0.26 -8.94 20.74
N GLY A 15 1.01 -9.89 20.18
CA GLY A 15 0.46 -11.17 19.70
C GLY A 15 -0.30 -11.10 18.37
N GLN A 16 -0.22 -9.99 17.64
CA GLN A 16 -0.84 -9.81 16.33
C GLN A 16 0.22 -9.46 15.27
N PRO A 17 0.05 -9.90 14.01
CA PRO A 17 0.99 -9.60 12.94
C PRO A 17 0.78 -8.18 12.38
N PHE A 18 1.87 -7.43 12.22
CA PHE A 18 1.88 -6.07 11.69
C PHE A 18 2.94 -5.91 10.58
N HIS A 19 2.66 -5.07 9.59
CA HIS A 19 3.62 -4.65 8.59
C HIS A 19 4.12 -3.25 8.86
N GLY A 20 5.44 -3.04 8.69
CA GLY A 20 6.04 -1.73 8.57
C GLY A 20 5.79 -1.16 7.17
N VAL A 21 5.14 -0.01 7.10
CA VAL A 21 4.79 0.70 5.88
C VAL A 21 5.46 2.07 5.89
N LEU A 22 6.33 2.31 4.92
CA LEU A 22 6.87 3.64 4.64
C LEU A 22 5.87 4.42 3.78
N VAL A 23 5.43 5.56 4.29
CA VAL A 23 4.52 6.49 3.62
C VAL A 23 5.30 7.71 3.18
N PRO A 24 5.58 7.88 1.88
CA PRO A 24 6.31 9.04 1.42
C PRO A 24 5.39 10.26 1.43
N THR A 25 5.89 11.41 1.90
CA THR A 25 5.07 12.63 2.11
C THR A 25 5.31 13.74 1.08
N ALA A 26 6.31 13.61 0.20
CA ALA A 26 6.60 14.52 -0.90
C ALA A 26 7.36 13.78 -2.01
N PRO A 27 7.39 14.23 -3.28
CA PRO A 27 8.08 13.58 -4.42
C PRO A 27 9.61 13.75 -4.39
N VAL A 28 10.11 14.60 -3.48
CA VAL A 28 11.50 15.02 -3.34
C VAL A 28 11.98 14.60 -1.94
N PRO A 29 13.23 14.11 -1.78
CA PRO A 29 13.56 13.24 -0.66
C PRO A 29 13.86 14.01 0.62
N VAL A 30 12.83 14.32 1.41
CA VAL A 30 13.01 14.60 2.85
C VAL A 30 11.77 14.10 3.61
N GLY A 31 11.84 12.84 4.04
CA GLY A 31 10.94 12.31 5.05
C GLY A 31 9.72 11.53 4.54
N GLY A 32 9.29 10.63 5.41
CA GLY A 32 8.08 9.83 5.32
C GLY A 32 7.69 9.34 6.71
N GLY A 33 6.47 8.84 6.85
CA GLY A 33 6.03 8.18 8.08
C GLY A 33 6.35 6.69 8.02
N LEU A 34 6.93 6.13 9.08
CA LEU A 34 6.91 4.68 9.29
C LEU A 34 5.69 4.33 10.14
N LEU A 35 4.75 3.60 9.55
CA LEU A 35 3.53 3.16 10.21
C LEU A 35 3.58 1.64 10.40
N PHE A 36 3.15 1.16 11.56
CA PHE A 36 2.84 -0.24 11.77
C PHE A 36 1.34 -0.43 11.60
N VAL A 37 0.93 -1.20 10.59
CA VAL A 37 -0.48 -1.51 10.33
C VAL A 37 -0.73 -3.01 10.48
N PRO A 38 -1.91 -3.44 10.96
CA PRO A 38 -2.27 -4.85 11.00
C PRO A 38 -2.06 -5.50 9.63
N ALA A 39 -1.46 -6.69 9.59
CA ALA A 39 -1.14 -7.35 8.32
C ALA A 39 -2.39 -7.59 7.45
N ALA A 40 -3.54 -7.83 8.10
CA ALA A 40 -4.82 -8.00 7.44
C ALA A 40 -5.36 -6.75 6.69
N TRP A 41 -4.78 -5.56 6.91
CA TRP A 41 -5.16 -4.33 6.20
C TRP A 41 -4.35 -4.10 4.92
N VAL A 42 -3.29 -4.90 4.70
CA VAL A 42 -2.40 -4.77 3.55
C VAL A 42 -2.85 -5.75 2.47
N VAL A 43 -3.07 -5.23 1.27
CA VAL A 43 -3.34 -6.04 0.08
C VAL A 43 -2.13 -5.94 -0.85
N PRO A 44 -1.54 -7.06 -1.29
CA PRO A 44 -0.49 -7.03 -2.30
C PRO A 44 -0.96 -6.32 -3.56
N ALA A 45 -0.17 -5.39 -4.07
CA ALA A 45 -0.40 -4.76 -5.36
C ALA A 45 0.60 -5.33 -6.37
N ASP A 46 0.10 -5.79 -7.52
CA ASP A 46 0.93 -6.17 -8.65
C ASP A 46 1.31 -4.91 -9.43
N VAL A 47 2.27 -4.15 -8.89
CA VAL A 47 2.74 -2.88 -9.44
C VAL A 47 4.26 -2.89 -9.56
N GLY A 48 4.74 -2.64 -10.78
CA GLY A 48 6.17 -2.48 -11.07
C GLY A 48 6.74 -1.16 -10.55
N ILE A 49 8.07 -1.03 -10.58
CA ILE A 49 8.77 0.16 -10.10
C ILE A 49 8.38 1.43 -10.87
N GLU A 50 8.11 1.30 -12.17
CA GLU A 50 7.65 2.40 -13.03
C GLU A 50 6.29 2.92 -12.57
N GLY A 51 5.37 2.02 -12.22
CA GLY A 51 4.06 2.38 -11.68
C GLY A 51 4.17 3.06 -10.33
N VAL A 52 4.97 2.52 -9.41
CA VAL A 52 5.24 3.16 -8.11
C VAL A 52 5.79 4.57 -8.30
N THR A 53 6.76 4.76 -9.20
CA THR A 53 7.38 6.05 -9.48
C THR A 53 6.38 7.03 -10.09
N SER A 54 5.58 6.58 -11.07
CA SER A 54 4.55 7.39 -11.70
C SER A 54 3.50 7.88 -10.71
N ILE A 55 2.98 6.97 -9.86
CA ILE A 55 2.03 7.31 -8.79
C ILE A 55 2.64 8.33 -7.85
N TYR A 56 3.89 8.13 -7.46
CA TYR A 56 4.56 8.97 -6.50
C TYR A 56 4.85 10.39 -7.02
N VAL A 57 5.44 10.52 -8.22
CA VAL A 57 5.78 11.82 -8.82
C VAL A 57 4.54 12.61 -9.21
N SER A 58 3.48 11.92 -9.63
CA SER A 58 2.19 12.55 -9.94
C SER A 58 1.34 12.87 -8.71
N MET A 59 1.82 12.54 -7.50
CA MET A 59 1.08 12.68 -6.24
C MET A 59 -0.27 11.94 -6.25
N GLY A 60 -0.32 10.79 -6.91
CA GLY A 60 -1.46 9.89 -6.94
C GLY A 60 -2.41 10.10 -8.12
N VAL A 61 -2.18 11.08 -8.99
CA VAL A 61 -3.02 11.31 -10.18
C VAL A 61 -3.06 10.08 -11.08
N THR A 62 -1.94 9.37 -11.24
CA THR A 62 -1.85 8.16 -12.10
C THR A 62 -2.24 6.86 -11.38
N ALA A 63 -2.66 6.90 -10.11
CA ALA A 63 -2.93 5.68 -9.32
C ALA A 63 -3.96 4.74 -9.96
N GLY A 64 -5.00 5.27 -10.61
CA GLY A 64 -6.02 4.46 -11.29
C GLY A 64 -5.48 3.66 -12.47
N GLU A 65 -4.42 4.14 -13.12
CA GLU A 65 -3.81 3.52 -14.30
C GLU A 65 -2.95 2.30 -13.93
N TYR A 66 -2.38 2.29 -12.72
CA TYR A 66 -1.46 1.26 -12.26
C TYR A 66 -2.05 0.33 -11.18
N LEU A 67 -3.05 0.75 -10.41
CA LEU A 67 -3.67 -0.04 -9.35
C LEU A 67 -5.06 -0.61 -9.75
N GLY A 68 -5.51 -0.30 -10.97
CA GLY A 68 -6.83 -0.68 -11.48
C GLY A 68 -6.99 -2.18 -11.67
N GLY A 69 -7.44 -2.90 -10.63
CA GLY A 69 -7.70 -4.33 -10.77
C GLY A 69 -8.31 -5.12 -9.62
N THR A 70 -8.85 -4.52 -8.54
CA THR A 70 -9.69 -5.29 -7.60
C THR A 70 -11.07 -4.68 -7.50
N ARG A 71 -11.97 -5.11 -8.40
CA ARG A 71 -13.41 -4.94 -8.19
C ARG A 71 -13.72 -5.63 -6.84
N PRO A 72 -14.34 -4.96 -5.85
CA PRO A 72 -14.78 -5.65 -4.64
C PRO A 72 -15.63 -6.82 -5.11
N ARG A 73 -15.29 -8.06 -4.71
CA ARG A 73 -16.21 -9.18 -4.86
C ARG A 73 -17.48 -8.74 -4.14
N ALA A 74 -18.50 -8.36 -4.90
CA ALA A 74 -19.82 -8.06 -4.36
C ALA A 74 -20.11 -9.20 -3.39
N ALA A 75 -20.22 -8.87 -2.10
CA ALA A 75 -20.63 -9.83 -1.10
C ALA A 75 -21.92 -10.43 -1.66
N ALA A 76 -21.89 -11.73 -1.92
CA ALA A 76 -23.02 -12.47 -2.43
C ALA A 76 -24.17 -12.25 -1.44
N HIS A 77 -25.03 -11.29 -1.76
CA HIS A 77 -26.34 -11.22 -1.17
C HIS A 77 -27.12 -12.30 -1.90
N SER A 78 -27.33 -13.41 -1.22
CA SER A 78 -28.29 -14.44 -1.57
C SER A 78 -29.11 -14.73 -0.33
N PRO A 79 -30.41 -15.03 -0.46
CA PRO A 79 -31.37 -14.68 -1.51
C PRO A 79 -32.45 -13.70 -1.02
#